data_AF-A0A060BRD9-F1
#
_entry.id   AF-A0A060BRD9-F1
#
_cell.length_a   1.000
_cell.length_b   1.000
_cell.length_c   1.000
_cell.angle_alpha   90.00
_cell.angle_beta   90.00
_cell.angle_gamma   90.00
#
_symmetry.space_group_name_H-M   'P 1'
#
loop_
_entity.id
_entity.type
_entity.pdbx_description
1 polymer ?
#
loop_
_entity_poly.entity_id
_entity_poly.type
_entity_poly.pdbx_seq_one_letter_code
_entity_poly.pdbx_strand_id
1 'polypeptide(L)'
;MILARGYEPFIELLRANMQNCGALRIDHVMSVLRLWWIPYGETADHGAYVQYPVDDLLSILALESQRHRCMVIGEDLGTVPVEIVGKLRKSGVYSYKVLYFENDHEKTFRAPKAYPQQSMAVATTHDLPTLRGYWESGDLTLG
;
A
#
# COMPACT_ATOMS: atom_id res chain seq x y z
N MET A 1 -20.59 -4.82 7.56
CA MET A 1 -20.41 -6.29 7.57
C MET A 1 -19.17 -6.73 8.36
N ILE A 2 -18.00 -6.07 8.25
CA ILE A 2 -16.80 -6.38 9.06
C ILE A 2 -17.03 -6.13 10.56
N LEU A 3 -17.56 -4.95 10.93
CA LEU A 3 -17.87 -4.61 12.33
C LEU A 3 -18.85 -5.59 12.99
N ALA A 4 -19.94 -5.92 12.30
CA ALA A 4 -20.98 -6.82 12.79
C ALA A 4 -20.49 -8.26 13.05
N ARG A 5 -19.35 -8.64 12.46
CA ARG A 5 -18.70 -9.94 12.68
C ARG A 5 -17.48 -9.86 13.59
N GLY A 6 -17.29 -8.75 14.31
CA GLY A 6 -16.12 -8.56 15.18
C GLY A 6 -14.79 -8.63 14.43
N TYR A 7 -14.75 -8.17 13.18
CA TYR A 7 -13.57 -8.20 12.30
C TYR A 7 -13.07 -9.59 11.88
N GLU A 8 -13.80 -10.67 12.20
CA GLU A 8 -13.42 -12.05 11.89
C GLU A 8 -12.91 -12.26 10.46
N PRO A 9 -13.57 -11.74 9.39
CA PRO A 9 -13.09 -11.94 8.02
C PRO A 9 -11.71 -11.32 7.76
N PHE A 10 -11.38 -10.21 8.42
CA PHE A 10 -10.08 -9.56 8.28
C PHE A 10 -9.00 -10.31 9.07
N ILE A 11 -9.33 -10.77 10.27
CA ILE A 11 -8.43 -11.58 11.11
C ILE A 11 -8.04 -12.88 10.39
N GLU A 12 -9.03 -13.61 9.86
CA GLU A 12 -8.79 -14.87 9.16
C GLU A 12 -7.97 -14.66 7.87
N LEU A 13 -8.22 -13.56 7.14
CA LEU A 13 -7.42 -13.18 5.98
C LEU A 13 -5.95 -12.98 6.36
N LEU A 14 -5.67 -12.26 7.45
CA LEU A 14 -4.30 -12.03 7.90
C LEU A 14 -3.61 -13.33 8.33
N ARG A 15 -4.26 -14.16 9.14
CA ARG A 15 -3.71 -15.45 9.58
C ARG A 15 -3.34 -16.35 8.41
N ALA A 16 -4.23 -16.45 7.43
CA ALA A 16 -4.01 -17.27 6.24
C ALA A 16 -2.82 -16.78 5.39
N ASN A 17 -2.53 -15.47 5.39
CA ASN A 17 -1.46 -14.87 4.58
C ASN A 17 -0.16 -14.62 5.37
N MET A 18 -0.20 -14.66 6.70
CA MET A 18 0.98 -14.52 7.56
C MET A 18 1.56 -15.87 8.00
N GLN A 19 0.86 -16.98 7.75
CA GLN A 19 1.41 -18.30 8.03
C GLN A 19 2.65 -18.57 7.15
N ASN A 20 3.70 -19.10 7.76
CA ASN A 20 4.91 -19.57 7.08
C ASN A 20 5.68 -18.50 6.26
N CYS A 21 5.50 -17.21 6.57
CA CYS A 21 6.28 -16.11 5.98
C CYS A 21 6.77 -15.13 7.06
N GLY A 22 7.89 -14.44 6.79
CA GLY A 22 8.44 -13.43 7.70
C GLY A 22 8.03 -11.99 7.37
N ALA A 23 7.40 -11.78 6.21
CA ALA A 23 6.90 -10.48 5.78
C ALA A 23 5.67 -10.63 4.89
N LEU A 24 4.71 -9.71 5.02
CA LEU A 24 3.52 -9.61 4.19
C LEU A 24 3.43 -8.22 3.54
N ARG A 25 3.30 -8.19 2.21
CA ARG A 25 2.95 -6.97 1.48
C ARG A 25 1.42 -6.86 1.41
N ILE A 26 0.87 -5.75 1.89
CA ILE A 26 -0.53 -5.39 1.70
C ILE A 26 -0.60 -4.47 0.49
N ASP A 27 -1.21 -4.98 -0.57
CA ASP A 27 -1.52 -4.22 -1.77
C ASP A 27 -2.58 -3.14 -1.45
N HIS A 28 -2.41 -1.94 -2.00
CA HIS A 28 -3.27 -0.80 -1.77
C HIS A 28 -3.60 -0.60 -0.27
N VAL A 29 -2.58 -0.31 0.54
CA VAL A 29 -2.72 -0.27 2.01
C VAL A 29 -3.74 0.78 2.48
N MET A 30 -4.04 1.77 1.64
CA MET A 30 -5.11 2.75 1.84
C MET A 30 -6.49 2.10 2.04
N SER A 31 -6.69 0.85 1.62
CA SER A 31 -7.93 0.08 1.81
C SER A 31 -8.35 -0.07 3.27
N VAL A 32 -7.40 -0.01 4.22
CA VAL A 32 -7.71 -0.01 5.66
C VAL A 32 -8.40 1.30 6.11
N LEU A 33 -8.28 2.37 5.33
CA LEU A 33 -8.94 3.65 5.56
C LEU A 33 -10.15 3.84 4.64
N ARG A 34 -9.99 3.67 3.34
CA ARG A 34 -11.04 3.92 2.36
C ARG A 34 -10.82 3.16 1.06
N LEU A 35 -11.90 2.86 0.35
CA LEU A 35 -11.87 2.34 -1.01
C LEU A 35 -12.70 3.23 -1.94
N TRP A 36 -12.24 3.37 -3.18
CA TRP A 36 -13.00 4.01 -4.25
C TRP A 36 -14.01 3.01 -4.81
N TRP A 37 -15.30 3.21 -4.50
CA TRP A 37 -16.37 2.34 -4.98
C TRP A 37 -17.01 2.96 -6.21
N ILE A 38 -17.24 2.14 -7.22
CA ILE A 38 -17.90 2.52 -8.47
C ILE A 38 -19.22 1.77 -8.53
N PRO A 39 -20.36 2.44 -8.76
CA PRO A 39 -21.63 1.76 -9.01
C PRO A 39 -21.48 0.75 -10.15
N TYR A 40 -22.09 -0.42 -9.99
CA TYR A 40 -21.94 -1.49 -10.97
C TYR A 40 -22.43 -1.04 -12.35
N GLY A 41 -21.54 -1.14 -13.36
CA GLY A 41 -21.83 -0.74 -14.74
C GLY A 41 -21.33 0.67 -15.11
N GLU A 42 -20.89 1.48 -14.15
CA GLU A 42 -20.38 2.83 -14.40
C GLU A 42 -18.86 2.87 -14.60
N THR A 43 -18.37 3.99 -15.11
CA THR A 43 -16.94 4.28 -15.25
C THR A 43 -16.33 4.85 -13.97
N ALA A 44 -15.00 4.85 -13.86
CA ALA A 44 -14.30 5.17 -12.62
C ALA A 44 -14.52 6.61 -12.11
N ASP A 45 -14.83 7.55 -12.98
CA ASP A 45 -15.16 8.94 -12.67
C ASP A 45 -16.49 9.10 -11.90
N HIS A 46 -17.35 8.09 -11.90
CA HIS A 46 -18.61 8.06 -11.14
C HIS A 46 -18.46 7.49 -9.71
N GLY A 47 -17.24 7.16 -9.30
CA GLY A 47 -17.02 6.57 -8.00
C GLY A 47 -17.03 7.56 -6.83
N ALA A 48 -16.96 7.00 -5.63
CA ALA A 48 -16.81 7.76 -4.40
C ALA A 48 -16.01 6.97 -3.36
N TYR A 49 -15.38 7.66 -2.42
CA TYR A 49 -14.70 7.01 -1.31
C TYR A 49 -15.68 6.49 -0.25
N VAL A 50 -15.58 5.20 0.07
CA VAL A 50 -16.26 4.54 1.18
C VAL A 50 -15.25 4.27 2.30
N GLN A 51 -15.56 4.73 3.51
CA GLN A 51 -14.66 4.69 4.68
C GLN A 51 -14.68 3.34 5.39
N TYR A 52 -13.54 2.98 5.97
CA TYR A 52 -13.29 1.78 6.78
C TYR A 52 -12.72 2.19 8.15
N PRO A 53 -12.92 1.37 9.21
CA PRO A 53 -12.48 1.68 10.57
C PRO A 53 -10.95 1.51 10.71
N VAL A 54 -10.20 2.50 10.22
CA VAL A 54 -8.73 2.45 10.07
C VAL A 54 -7.99 2.12 11.36
N ASP A 55 -8.40 2.67 12.49
CA ASP A 55 -7.68 2.50 13.76
C ASP A 55 -7.80 1.07 14.29
N ASP A 56 -8.98 0.45 14.16
CA ASP A 56 -9.19 -0.94 14.54
C ASP A 56 -8.47 -1.89 13.59
N LEU A 57 -8.56 -1.64 12.28
CA LEU A 57 -7.91 -2.48 11.27
C LEU A 57 -6.38 -2.45 11.40
N LEU A 58 -5.78 -1.27 11.65
CA LEU A 58 -4.35 -1.17 11.91
C LEU A 58 -3.93 -1.84 13.23
N SER A 59 -4.77 -1.76 14.26
CA SER A 59 -4.50 -2.41 15.55
C SER A 59 -4.54 -3.93 15.42
N ILE A 60 -5.52 -4.48 14.70
CA ILE A 60 -5.63 -5.92 14.41
C ILE A 60 -4.46 -6.38 13.54
N LEU A 61 -4.10 -5.61 12.52
CA LEU A 61 -2.96 -5.89 11.66
C LEU A 61 -1.65 -5.98 12.46
N ALA A 62 -1.40 -5.01 13.35
CA ALA A 62 -0.23 -5.01 14.22
C ALA A 62 -0.24 -6.22 15.19
N LEU A 63 -1.41 -6.56 15.74
CA LEU A 63 -1.56 -7.72 16.63
C LEU A 63 -1.25 -9.04 15.91
N GLU A 64 -1.87 -9.29 14.76
CA GLU A 64 -1.63 -10.52 14.01
C GLU A 64 -0.19 -10.56 13.45
N SER A 65 0.37 -9.43 13.04
CA SER A 65 1.80 -9.30 12.67
C SER A 65 2.73 -9.76 13.81
N GLN A 66 2.49 -9.29 15.04
CA GLN A 66 3.27 -9.69 16.22
C GLN A 66 3.11 -11.18 16.54
N ARG A 67 1.87 -11.71 16.49
CA ARG A 67 1.59 -13.13 16.76
C ARG A 67 2.31 -14.07 15.79
N HIS A 68 2.44 -13.68 14.53
CA HIS A 68 3.09 -14.48 13.49
C HIS A 68 4.57 -14.15 13.30
N ARG A 69 5.09 -13.12 13.97
CA ARG A 69 6.44 -12.59 13.73
C ARG A 69 6.65 -12.24 12.24
N CYS A 70 5.61 -11.67 11.63
CA CYS A 70 5.56 -11.35 10.21
C CYS A 70 5.47 -9.84 10.04
N MET A 71 6.52 -9.19 9.54
CA MET A 71 6.53 -7.73 9.34
C MET A 71 5.60 -7.32 8.20
N VAL A 72 5.11 -6.08 8.22
CA VAL A 72 4.14 -5.60 7.23
C VAL A 72 4.74 -4.49 6.37
N ILE A 73 4.59 -4.63 5.05
CA ILE A 73 4.91 -3.61 4.07
C ILE A 73 3.61 -3.18 3.41
N GLY A 74 3.24 -1.91 3.55
CA GLY A 74 2.08 -1.34 2.88
C GLY A 74 2.50 -0.75 1.55
N GLU A 75 1.86 -1.18 0.47
CA GLU A 75 1.96 -0.46 -0.80
C GLU A 75 1.15 0.83 -0.70
N ASP A 76 1.87 1.95 -0.60
CA ASP A 76 1.34 3.30 -0.42
C ASP A 76 1.68 4.20 -1.62
N LEU A 77 1.40 3.74 -2.84
CA LEU A 77 1.58 4.50 -4.08
C LEU A 77 0.29 5.23 -4.48
N GLY A 78 0.45 6.28 -5.30
CA GLY A 78 -0.66 7.07 -5.82
C GLY A 78 -1.20 8.10 -4.84
N THR A 79 -2.52 8.27 -4.81
CA THR A 79 -3.19 9.33 -4.03
C THR A 79 -3.37 8.91 -2.57
N VAL A 80 -2.31 9.06 -1.78
CA VAL A 80 -2.28 8.71 -0.36
C VAL A 80 -2.77 9.87 0.51
N PRO A 81 -3.84 9.69 1.32
CA PRO A 81 -4.27 10.71 2.27
C PRO A 81 -3.20 11.01 3.33
N VAL A 82 -2.95 12.29 3.60
CA VAL A 82 -1.96 12.71 4.63
C VAL A 82 -2.25 12.08 6.00
N GLU A 83 -3.53 11.88 6.32
CA GLU A 83 -3.99 11.26 7.57
C GLU A 83 -3.49 9.82 7.77
N ILE A 84 -3.29 9.05 6.69
CA ILE A 84 -2.91 7.63 6.81
C ILE A 84 -1.40 7.46 6.95
N VAL A 85 -0.60 8.36 6.38
CA VAL A 85 0.87 8.28 6.38
C VAL A 85 1.41 8.20 7.81
N GLY A 86 0.90 9.06 8.69
CA GLY A 86 1.28 9.08 10.10
C GLY A 86 0.84 7.83 10.86
N LYS A 87 -0.36 7.32 10.57
CA LYS A 87 -0.91 6.11 11.20
C LYS A 87 -0.11 4.87 10.81
N LEU A 88 0.13 4.64 9.52
CA LEU A 88 0.94 3.52 9.01
C LEU A 88 2.34 3.49 9.64
N ARG A 89 3.00 4.66 9.69
CA ARG A 89 4.33 4.78 10.29
C ARG A 89 4.31 4.37 11.77
N LYS A 90 3.37 4.92 12.55
CA LYS A 90 3.22 4.61 13.98
C LYS A 90 2.86 3.15 14.25
N SER A 91 2.09 2.53 13.36
CA SER A 91 1.74 1.10 13.42
C SER A 91 2.87 0.17 12.97
N GLY A 92 4.05 0.70 12.61
CA GLY A 92 5.20 -0.11 12.20
C GLY A 92 5.11 -0.66 10.78
N VAL A 93 4.17 -0.16 9.96
CA VAL A 93 4.04 -0.57 8.55
C VAL A 93 5.13 0.10 7.73
N TYR A 94 5.88 -0.69 6.97
CA TYR A 94 6.92 -0.21 6.07
C TYR A 94 6.29 0.37 4.80
N SER A 95 6.73 1.56 4.41
CA SER A 95 6.30 2.22 3.18
C SER A 95 6.95 1.59 1.94
N TYR A 96 6.40 1.80 0.76
CA TYR A 96 6.96 1.36 -0.51
C TYR A 96 7.50 2.56 -1.29
N LYS A 97 8.74 2.46 -1.80
CA LYS A 97 9.43 3.57 -2.48
C LYS A 97 9.95 3.09 -3.83
N VAL A 98 9.25 3.50 -4.89
CA VAL A 98 9.61 3.16 -6.27
C VAL A 98 10.48 4.27 -6.83
N LEU A 99 11.67 3.93 -7.32
CA LEU A 99 12.66 4.89 -7.85
C LEU A 99 12.05 5.90 -8.82
N TYR A 100 11.21 5.45 -9.76
CA TYR A 100 10.60 6.30 -10.79
C TYR A 100 9.72 7.42 -10.23
N PHE A 101 9.20 7.27 -9.00
CA PHE A 101 8.30 8.23 -8.36
C PHE A 101 8.99 9.10 -7.32
N GLU A 102 10.22 8.78 -6.92
CA GLU A 102 10.97 9.51 -5.90
C GLU A 102 11.71 10.71 -6.50
N ASN A 103 10.96 11.59 -7.16
CA ASN A 103 11.39 12.89 -7.67
C ASN A 103 10.34 13.95 -7.37
N ASP A 104 10.76 15.21 -7.31
CA ASP A 104 9.85 16.35 -7.13
C ASP A 104 9.23 16.82 -8.45
N HIS A 105 8.49 17.92 -8.41
CA HIS A 105 7.84 18.49 -9.59
C HIS A 105 8.82 18.98 -10.66
N GLU A 106 10.10 19.19 -10.31
CA GLU A 106 11.17 19.59 -11.24
C GLU A 106 12.00 18.39 -11.73
N LYS A 107 11.60 17.16 -11.39
CA LYS A 107 12.32 15.92 -11.71
C LYS A 107 13.66 15.78 -10.99
N THR A 108 13.85 16.49 -9.88
CA THR A 108 15.00 16.26 -9.00
C THR A 108 14.77 15.01 -8.18
N PHE A 109 15.60 13.99 -8.37
CA PHE A 109 15.51 12.74 -7.64
C PHE A 109 15.91 12.88 -6.18
N ARG A 110 15.20 12.19 -5.30
CA ARG A 110 15.52 12.09 -3.87
C ARG A 110 16.91 11.48 -3.70
N ALA A 111 17.75 12.15 -2.91
CA ALA A 111 19.06 11.60 -2.54
C ALA A 111 18.89 10.26 -1.77
N PRO A 112 19.75 9.24 -1.99
CA PRO A 112 19.62 7.94 -1.33
C PRO A 112 19.53 8.01 0.20
N LYS A 113 20.28 8.92 0.84
CA LYS A 113 20.26 9.14 2.30
C LYS A 113 18.96 9.75 2.82
N ALA A 114 18.12 10.31 1.95
CA ALA A 114 16.85 10.94 2.30
C ALA A 114 15.66 9.97 2.14
N TYR A 115 15.88 8.72 1.75
CA TYR A 115 14.84 7.69 1.77
C TYR A 115 14.47 7.34 3.22
N PRO A 116 13.17 7.19 3.54
CA PRO A 116 12.75 6.82 4.89
C PRO A 116 13.31 5.47 5.31
N GLN A 117 13.87 5.38 6.52
CA GLN A 117 14.42 4.13 7.04
C GLN A 117 13.37 3.00 7.11
N GLN A 118 12.13 3.34 7.47
CA GLN A 118 11.00 2.40 7.52
C GLN A 118 10.32 2.30 6.14
N SER A 119 11.08 1.86 5.14
CA SER A 119 10.56 1.63 3.80
C SER A 119 11.30 0.52 3.05
N MET A 120 10.65 -0.05 2.04
CA MET A 120 11.26 -0.90 1.03
C MET A 120 11.46 -0.07 -0.24
N ALA A 121 12.72 0.07 -0.67
CA ALA A 121 13.06 0.72 -1.92
C ALA A 121 13.17 -0.30 -3.05
N VAL A 122 12.52 -0.02 -4.18
CA VAL A 122 12.57 -0.85 -5.39
C VAL A 122 12.83 0.02 -6.63
N ALA A 123 13.42 -0.58 -7.66
CA ALA A 123 13.62 0.11 -8.94
C ALA A 123 12.30 0.29 -9.70
N THR A 124 11.51 -0.77 -9.78
CA THR A 124 10.21 -0.85 -10.48
C THR A 124 9.31 -1.87 -9.77
N THR A 125 8.05 -1.99 -10.20
CA THR A 125 7.09 -3.01 -9.74
C THR A 125 6.64 -3.87 -10.91
N HIS A 126 5.78 -4.85 -10.66
CA HIS A 126 5.18 -5.66 -11.73
C HIS A 126 4.15 -4.86 -12.56
N ASP A 127 3.64 -3.74 -12.05
CA ASP A 127 2.72 -2.83 -12.76
C ASP A 127 3.45 -1.79 -13.62
N LEU A 128 4.78 -1.73 -13.51
CA LEU A 128 5.60 -0.69 -14.12
C LEU A 128 6.61 -1.30 -15.10
N PRO A 129 7.08 -0.52 -16.09
CA PRO A 129 8.08 -1.01 -17.02
C PRO A 129 9.35 -1.47 -16.30
N THR A 130 10.01 -2.47 -16.86
CA THR A 130 11.39 -2.81 -16.51
C THR A 130 12.30 -1.57 -16.68
N LEU A 131 13.50 -1.57 -16.08
CA LEU A 131 14.45 -0.46 -16.25
C LEU A 131 14.74 -0.13 -17.71
N ARG A 132 14.88 -1.16 -18.56
CA ARG A 132 15.03 -0.98 -20.01
C ARG A 132 13.78 -0.36 -20.63
N GLY A 133 12.61 -0.93 -20.35
CA GLY A 133 11.35 -0.43 -20.90
C GLY A 133 11.09 1.02 -20.53
N TYR A 134 11.38 1.41 -19.30
CA TYR A 134 11.29 2.80 -18.83
C TYR A 134 12.24 3.71 -19.60
N TRP A 135 13.51 3.30 -19.72
CA TRP A 135 14.54 4.07 -20.42
C TRP A 135 14.26 4.28 -21.90
N GLU A 136 13.68 3.27 -22.54
CA GLU A 136 13.32 3.28 -23.96
C GLU A 136 11.90 3.83 -24.22
N SER A 137 11.16 4.22 -23.17
CA SER A 137 9.74 4.64 -23.25
C SER A 137 8.85 3.59 -23.93
N GLY A 138 9.17 2.32 -23.73
CA GLY A 138 8.45 1.19 -24.32
C GLY A 138 7.02 1.07 -23.80
N ASP A 139 6.77 1.46 -22.55
CA ASP A 139 5.44 1.55 -21.94
C ASP A 139 4.55 2.58 -22.62
N LEU A 140 5.10 3.71 -23.07
CA LEU A 140 4.36 4.74 -23.80
C LEU A 140 4.08 4.36 -25.25
N THR A 141 4.99 3.59 -25.87
CA THR A 141 4.88 3.18 -27.27
C THR A 141 3.93 2.00 -27.47
N LEU A 142 3.87 1.08 -26.49
CA LEU A 142 3.03 -0.12 -26.55
C LEU A 142 1.54 0.18 -26.31
N GLY A 143 1.21 1.37 -25.80
CA GLY A 143 -0.11 1.78 -25.31
C GLY A 143 -1.33 1.29 -26.09
#